data_AF-A0A7Z9XZF8-F1
#
_entry.id   AF-A0A7Z9XZF8-F1
#
_cell.length_a   1.000
_cell.length_b   1.000
_cell.length_c   1.000
_cell.angle_alpha   90.00
_cell.angle_beta   90.00
_cell.angle_gamma   90.00
#
_symmetry.space_group_name_H-M   'P 1'
#
loop_
_entity.id
_entity.type
_entity.pdbx_description
1 polymer ?
#
loop_
_entity_poly.entity_id
_entity_poly.type
_entity_poly.pdbx_seq_one_letter_code
_entity_poly.pdbx_strand_id
1 'polypeptide(L)'
;MDNAGKYYMTTITLHEYLEKIDELIDENRLDEAIAHCRHVLENYPRYIAAYRLMGKAYVEKYYFEEAADLFQRVLSAEPNDLISHTAMSIIYKETGKPDQSLWHLERAFEVDPYNEALRGELRQ
;
A
#
# COMPACT_ATOMS: atom_id res chain seq x y z
N MET A 1 4.47 0.78 48.41
CA MET A 1 3.28 0.45 47.62
C MET A 1 3.61 0.79 46.18
N ASP A 2 4.03 -0.23 45.44
CA ASP A 2 4.54 -0.12 44.09
C ASP A 2 3.43 0.27 43.12
N ASN A 3 3.59 1.42 42.46
CA ASN A 3 2.76 1.83 41.33
C ASN A 3 3.65 2.14 40.11
N ALA A 4 4.72 1.36 39.93
CA ALA A 4 5.59 1.42 38.75
C ALA A 4 5.29 0.29 37.73
N GLY A 5 4.47 -0.70 38.10
CA GLY A 5 4.18 -1.88 37.27
C GLY A 5 3.05 -1.75 36.24
N LYS A 6 2.39 -0.59 36.13
CA LYS A 6 1.23 -0.38 35.22
C LYS A 6 1.49 0.52 34.01
N TYR A 7 2.70 1.09 33.89
CA TYR A 7 3.08 1.95 32.77
C TYR A 7 3.91 1.24 31.69
N TYR A 8 3.90 -0.10 31.66
CA TYR A 8 4.14 -0.83 30.42
C TYR A 8 2.84 -0.89 29.61
N MET A 9 2.23 0.27 29.34
CA MET A 9 1.28 0.37 28.24
C MET A 9 2.13 0.12 26.99
N THR A 10 1.98 -1.05 26.39
CA THR A 10 2.72 -1.53 25.23
C THR A 10 2.72 -0.48 24.15
N THR A 11 3.77 0.34 24.11
CA THR A 11 3.98 1.30 23.04
C THR A 11 4.52 0.49 21.88
N ILE A 12 3.63 0.11 20.96
CA ILE A 12 4.06 -0.47 19.70
C ILE A 12 4.73 0.61 18.86
N THR A 13 5.78 0.22 18.14
CA THR A 13 6.44 1.08 17.17
C THR A 13 5.50 1.37 16.00
N LEU A 14 5.78 2.45 15.27
CA LEU A 14 5.00 2.76 14.06
C LEU A 14 5.11 1.64 13.00
N HIS A 15 6.26 0.96 12.94
CA HIS A 15 6.46 -0.18 12.06
C HIS A 15 5.54 -1.35 12.42
N GLU A 16 5.54 -1.80 13.69
CA GLU A 16 4.63 -2.85 14.18
C GLU A 16 3.16 -2.45 14.02
N TYR A 17 2.86 -1.15 14.09
CA TYR A 17 1.52 -0.67 13.85
C TYR A 17 1.11 -0.79 12.37
N LEU A 18 2.02 -0.50 11.43
CA LEU A 18 1.77 -0.72 10.02
C LEU A 18 1.63 -2.19 9.65
N GLU A 19 2.39 -3.09 10.28
CA GLU A 19 2.24 -4.54 10.07
C GLU A 19 0.82 -4.99 10.44
N LYS A 20 0.28 -4.53 11.57
CA LYS A 20 -1.11 -4.79 11.95
C LYS A 20 -2.12 -4.21 10.96
N ILE A 21 -1.82 -3.06 10.35
CA ILE A 21 -2.68 -2.51 9.30
C ILE A 21 -2.66 -3.41 8.06
N ASP A 22 -1.51 -3.95 7.69
CA ASP A 22 -1.41 -4.88 6.56
C ASP A 22 -2.13 -6.20 6.84
N GLU A 23 -2.04 -6.72 8.08
CA GLU A 23 -2.83 -7.87 8.54
C GLU A 23 -4.34 -7.62 8.41
N LEU A 24 -4.82 -6.43 8.77
CA LEU A 24 -6.23 -6.06 8.57
C LEU A 24 -6.64 -6.09 7.10
N ILE A 25 -5.75 -5.72 6.18
CA ILE A 25 -6.01 -5.80 4.74
C ILE A 25 -6.13 -7.26 4.32
N ASP A 26 -5.20 -8.11 4.76
CA ASP A 26 -5.21 -9.54 4.45
C ASP A 26 -6.44 -10.27 5.06
N GLU A 27 -6.96 -9.79 6.20
CA GLU A 27 -8.23 -10.21 6.82
C GLU A 27 -9.48 -9.63 6.14
N ASN A 28 -9.33 -8.84 5.07
CA ASN A 28 -10.40 -8.11 4.37
C ASN A 28 -11.18 -7.12 5.27
N ARG A 29 -10.55 -6.65 6.36
CA ARG A 29 -11.07 -5.61 7.27
C ARG A 29 -10.66 -4.22 6.78
N LEU A 30 -11.02 -3.94 5.53
CA LEU A 30 -10.49 -2.84 4.74
C LEU A 30 -10.83 -1.46 5.32
N ASP A 31 -12.03 -1.27 5.86
CA ASP A 31 -12.43 0.01 6.47
C ASP A 31 -11.62 0.34 7.74
N GLU A 32 -11.29 -0.68 8.53
CA GLU A 32 -10.46 -0.52 9.73
C GLU A 32 -9.01 -0.19 9.33
N ALA A 33 -8.47 -0.89 8.32
CA ALA A 33 -7.15 -0.60 7.78
C ALA A 33 -7.05 0.85 7.27
N ILE A 34 -8.05 1.32 6.52
CA ILE A 34 -8.11 2.70 6.02
C ILE A 34 -8.20 3.72 7.17
N ALA A 35 -9.03 3.46 8.19
CA ALA A 35 -9.14 4.33 9.35
C ALA A 35 -7.80 4.46 10.10
N HIS A 36 -7.09 3.34 10.28
CA HIS A 36 -5.77 3.35 10.91
C HIS A 36 -4.71 4.03 10.03
N CYS A 37 -4.71 3.84 8.71
CA CYS A 37 -3.84 4.59 7.81
C CYS A 37 -4.06 6.09 7.91
N ARG A 38 -5.33 6.53 7.94
CA ARG A 38 -5.68 7.95 8.12
C ARG A 38 -5.15 8.48 9.44
N HIS A 39 -5.30 7.73 10.53
CA HIS A 39 -4.74 8.10 11.82
C HIS A 39 -3.21 8.26 11.79
N VAL A 40 -2.49 7.35 11.12
CA VAL A 40 -1.05 7.48 10.91
C VAL A 40 -0.74 8.76 10.14
N LEU A 41 -1.46 9.05 9.06
CA LEU A 41 -1.23 10.22 8.20
C LEU A 41 -1.61 11.56 8.86
N GLU A 42 -2.56 11.57 9.80
CA GLU A 42 -2.87 12.76 10.62
C GLU A 42 -1.67 13.16 11.50
N ASN A 43 -0.93 12.19 12.02
CA ASN A 43 0.23 12.42 12.89
C ASN A 43 1.55 12.48 12.11
N TYR A 44 1.64 11.77 10.99
CA TYR A 44 2.82 11.64 10.14
C TYR A 44 2.45 11.83 8.65
N PRO A 45 2.15 13.07 8.21
CA PRO A 45 1.57 13.33 6.88
C PRO A 45 2.46 12.98 5.67
N ARG A 46 3.73 12.62 5.89
CA ARG A 46 4.68 12.24 4.84
C ARG A 46 5.11 10.79 4.94
N TYR A 47 4.39 9.98 5.71
CA TYR A 47 4.75 8.59 5.94
C TYR A 47 4.29 7.71 4.77
N ILE A 48 5.19 7.51 3.82
CA ILE A 48 4.92 6.86 2.53
C ILE A 48 4.31 5.47 2.66
N ALA A 49 4.76 4.68 3.64
CA ALA A 49 4.23 3.34 3.87
C ALA A 49 2.73 3.34 4.24
N ALA A 50 2.23 4.37 4.95
CA ALA A 50 0.79 4.48 5.23
C ALA A 50 -0.03 4.85 3.98
N TYR A 51 0.51 5.68 3.08
CA TYR A 51 -0.11 5.93 1.77
C TYR A 51 -0.21 4.63 0.95
N ARG A 52 0.86 3.82 0.94
CA ARG A 52 0.91 2.54 0.24
C ARG A 52 -0.14 1.54 0.77
N LEU A 53 -0.24 1.36 2.09
CA LEU A 53 -1.23 0.48 2.70
C LEU A 53 -2.66 0.96 2.47
N MET A 54 -2.91 2.27 2.58
CA MET A 54 -4.22 2.85 2.29
C MET A 54 -4.61 2.65 0.81
N GLY A 55 -3.65 2.78 -0.10
CA GLY A 55 -3.82 2.48 -1.52
C GLY A 55 -4.16 1.00 -1.76
N LYS A 56 -3.42 0.07 -1.12
CA LYS A 56 -3.69 -1.38 -1.18
C LYS A 56 -5.13 -1.67 -0.73
N ALA A 57 -5.55 -1.12 0.41
CA ALA A 57 -6.91 -1.29 0.91
C ALA A 57 -7.97 -0.75 -0.06
N TYR A 58 -7.73 0.38 -0.73
CA TYR A 58 -8.67 0.90 -1.73
C TYR A 58 -8.74 0.06 -3.01
N VAL A 59 -7.64 -0.56 -3.45
CA VAL A 59 -7.66 -1.52 -4.56
C VAL A 59 -8.56 -2.70 -4.23
N GLU A 60 -8.41 -3.30 -3.04
CA GLU A 60 -9.27 -4.41 -2.59
C GLU A 60 -10.75 -4.01 -2.48
N LYS A 61 -11.04 -2.71 -2.25
CA LYS A 61 -12.40 -2.16 -2.27
C LYS A 61 -12.91 -1.76 -3.67
N TYR A 62 -12.13 -1.94 -4.73
CA TYR A 62 -12.43 -1.47 -6.09
C TYR A 62 -12.58 0.06 -6.19
N TYR A 63 -12.03 0.82 -5.24
CA TYR A 63 -12.01 2.29 -5.23
C TYR A 63 -10.75 2.78 -5.95
N PHE A 64 -10.76 2.56 -7.26
CA PHE A 64 -9.58 2.69 -8.11
C PHE A 64 -9.09 4.13 -8.27
N GLU A 65 -10.00 5.12 -8.23
CA GLU A 65 -9.62 6.54 -8.36
C GLU A 65 -8.86 7.00 -7.11
N GLU A 66 -9.38 6.69 -5.93
CA GLU A 66 -8.75 7.01 -4.65
C GLU A 66 -7.42 6.25 -4.48
N ALA A 67 -7.38 4.98 -4.87
CA ALA A 67 -6.14 4.20 -4.85
C ALA A 67 -5.07 4.83 -5.76
N ALA A 68 -5.43 5.23 -6.97
CA ALA A 68 -4.50 5.84 -7.92
C ALA A 68 -3.90 7.16 -7.41
N ASP A 69 -4.70 8.02 -6.77
CA ASP A 69 -4.17 9.26 -6.16
C ASP A 69 -3.11 8.97 -5.10
N LEU A 70 -3.35 7.97 -4.24
CA LEU A 70 -2.40 7.58 -3.19
C LEU A 70 -1.12 6.99 -3.77
N PHE A 71 -1.22 6.08 -4.74
CA PHE A 71 -0.04 5.51 -5.39
C PHE A 71 0.74 6.56 -6.19
N GLN A 72 0.07 7.54 -6.79
CA GLN A 72 0.75 8.66 -7.44
C GLN A 72 1.58 9.48 -6.44
N ARG A 73 1.09 9.66 -5.20
CA ARG A 73 1.86 10.31 -4.13
C ARG A 73 3.04 9.46 -3.69
N VAL A 74 2.87 8.14 -3.56
CA VAL A 74 3.98 7.21 -3.27
C VAL A 74 5.04 7.32 -4.36
N LEU A 75 4.66 7.18 -5.63
CA LEU A 75 5.59 7.26 -6.77
C LEU A 75 6.24 8.63 -6.96
N SER A 76 5.62 9.70 -6.46
CA SER A 76 6.25 11.03 -6.44
C SER A 76 7.40 11.12 -5.42
N ALA A 77 7.35 10.32 -4.34
CA ALA A 77 8.39 10.26 -3.32
C ALA A 77 9.40 9.12 -3.57
N GLU A 78 8.91 7.98 -4.06
CA GLU A 78 9.65 6.73 -4.30
C GLU A 78 9.33 6.24 -5.73
N PRO A 79 10.01 6.80 -6.76
CA PRO A 79 9.67 6.52 -8.17
C PRO A 79 9.85 5.08 -8.63
N ASN A 80 10.54 4.25 -7.84
CA ASN A 80 10.80 2.85 -8.13
C ASN A 80 10.06 1.93 -7.12
N ASP A 81 8.98 2.41 -6.49
CA ASP A 81 8.22 1.59 -5.56
C ASP A 81 7.49 0.45 -6.28
N LEU A 82 7.99 -0.77 -6.08
CA LEU A 82 7.48 -1.99 -6.72
C LEU A 82 5.98 -2.19 -6.50
N ILE A 83 5.53 -1.96 -5.25
CA ILE A 83 4.13 -2.18 -4.85
C ILE A 83 3.22 -1.19 -5.56
N SER A 84 3.59 0.09 -5.61
CA SER A 84 2.79 1.12 -6.28
C SER A 84 2.74 0.92 -7.80
N HIS A 85 3.84 0.53 -8.44
CA HIS A 85 3.80 0.18 -9.87
C HIS A 85 2.91 -1.04 -10.15
N THR A 86 3.00 -2.07 -9.31
CA THR A 86 2.14 -3.26 -9.45
C THR A 86 0.66 -2.90 -9.26
N ALA A 87 0.34 -2.11 -8.24
CA ALA A 87 -1.03 -1.71 -7.97
C ALA A 87 -1.62 -0.79 -9.06
N MET A 88 -0.82 0.14 -9.60
CA MET A 88 -1.24 0.98 -10.73
C MET A 88 -1.47 0.16 -12.01
N SER A 89 -0.66 -0.89 -12.24
CA SER A 89 -0.92 -1.85 -13.32
C SER A 89 -2.29 -2.52 -13.19
N ILE A 90 -2.63 -2.99 -11.99
CA ILE A 90 -3.94 -3.60 -11.68
C ILE A 90 -5.06 -2.58 -11.89
N ILE A 91 -4.95 -1.38 -11.31
CA ILE A 91 -5.95 -0.31 -11.45
C ILE A 91 -6.21 0.01 -12.93
N TYR A 92 -5.17 0.15 -13.74
CA TYR A 92 -5.33 0.47 -15.15
C TYR A 92 -5.90 -0.69 -15.97
N LYS A 93 -5.58 -1.94 -15.61
CA LYS A 93 -6.20 -3.12 -16.23
C LYS A 93 -7.71 -3.12 -15.95
N GLU A 94 -8.11 -2.96 -14.69
CA GLU A 94 -9.52 -2.97 -14.27
C GLU A 94 -10.32 -1.78 -14.81
N THR A 95 -9.66 -0.65 -15.07
CA THR A 95 -10.30 0.55 -15.62
C THR A 95 -10.22 0.65 -17.15
N GLY A 96 -9.83 -0.44 -17.84
CA GLY A 96 -9.85 -0.52 -19.31
C GLY A 96 -8.77 0.33 -20.00
N LYS A 97 -7.62 0.50 -19.35
CA LYS A 97 -6.48 1.32 -19.78
C LYS A 97 -5.21 0.47 -19.94
N PRO A 98 -5.19 -0.49 -20.89
CA PRO A 98 -4.14 -1.50 -20.98
C PRO A 98 -2.74 -0.91 -21.27
N ASP A 99 -2.64 0.17 -22.06
CA ASP A 99 -1.35 0.79 -22.37
C ASP A 99 -0.69 1.38 -21.10
N GLN A 100 -1.46 2.04 -20.24
CA GLN A 100 -0.94 2.53 -18.95
C GLN A 100 -0.63 1.39 -17.98
N SER A 101 -1.43 0.32 -18.01
CA SER A 101 -1.16 -0.88 -17.21
C SER A 101 0.19 -1.51 -17.59
N LEU A 102 0.43 -1.70 -18.89
CA LEU A 102 1.70 -2.23 -19.40
C LEU A 102 2.88 -1.36 -19.00
N TRP A 103 2.77 -0.03 -19.13
CA TRP A 103 3.84 0.89 -18.72
C TRP A 103 4.20 0.74 -17.24
N HIS A 104 3.21 0.62 -16.34
CA HIS A 104 3.48 0.41 -14.92
C HIS A 104 4.03 -0.99 -14.64
N LEU A 105 3.57 -2.00 -15.37
CA LEU A 105 4.07 -3.37 -15.24
C LEU A 105 5.54 -3.50 -15.69
N GLU A 106 5.92 -2.81 -16.76
CA GLU A 106 7.32 -2.73 -17.22
C GLU A 106 8.22 -2.09 -16.17
N ARG A 107 7.77 -0.98 -15.55
CA ARG A 107 8.50 -0.34 -14.44
C ARG A 107 8.63 -1.26 -13.23
N ALA A 108 7.57 -1.98 -12.86
CA ALA A 108 7.65 -2.98 -11.79
C ALA A 108 8.67 -4.09 -12.13
N PHE A 109 8.65 -4.57 -13.38
CA PHE A 109 9.58 -5.60 -13.84
C PHE A 109 11.03 -5.14 -13.88
N GLU A 110 11.30 -3.86 -14.20
CA GLU A 110 12.65 -3.30 -14.11
C GLU A 110 13.18 -3.27 -12.68
N VAL A 111 12.30 -3.08 -11.69
CA VAL A 111 12.67 -3.07 -10.26
C VAL A 111 12.92 -4.48 -9.73
N ASP A 112 12.06 -5.45 -10.07
CA ASP A 112 12.26 -6.87 -9.73
C ASP A 112 12.03 -7.79 -10.95
N PRO A 113 13.06 -8.00 -11.78
CA PRO A 113 12.97 -8.87 -12.95
C PRO A 113 12.82 -10.36 -12.61
N TYR A 114 12.98 -10.74 -11.34
CA TYR A 114 12.92 -12.13 -10.88
C TYR A 114 11.56 -12.50 -10.27
N ASN A 115 10.70 -11.51 -10.04
CA ASN A 115 9.33 -11.73 -9.59
C ASN A 115 8.53 -12.58 -10.58
N GLU A 116 8.12 -13.78 -10.15
CA GLU A 116 7.38 -14.71 -11.01
C GLU A 116 5.99 -14.17 -11.40
N ALA A 117 5.34 -13.41 -10.51
CA ALA A 117 4.03 -12.82 -10.80
C ALA A 117 4.14 -11.78 -11.93
N LEU A 118 5.13 -10.88 -11.86
CA LEU A 118 5.34 -9.87 -12.90
C LEU A 118 5.72 -10.50 -14.25
N ARG A 119 6.53 -11.56 -14.23
CA ARG A 119 6.85 -12.34 -15.44
C ARG A 119 5.61 -13.01 -16.04
N GLY A 120 4.70 -13.49 -15.20
CA GLY A 120 3.45 -14.10 -15.63
C GLY A 120 2.51 -13.11 -16.31
N GLU A 121 2.38 -11.90 -15.77
CA GLU A 121 1.53 -10.84 -16.34
C GLU A 121 2.07 -10.31 -17.68
N LEU A 122 3.40 -10.21 -17.87
CA LEU A 122 3.99 -9.74 -19.14
C LEU A 122 3.94 -10.74 -20.31
N ARG A 123 3.60 -12.01 -20.04
CA ARG A 123 3.57 -13.08 -21.06
C ARG A 123 2.19 -13.35 -21.64
N GLN A 124 1.15 -12.79 -21.03
CA GLN A 124 -0.26 -12.96 -21.42
C GLN A 124 -0.68 -11.88 -22.42
#